data_AF-A0A2P5F9E7-F1
#
_entry.id   AF-A0A2P5F9E7-F1
#
_cell.length_a   1.000
_cell.length_b   1.000
_cell.length_c   1.000
_cell.angle_alpha   90.00
_cell.angle_beta   90.00
_cell.angle_gamma   90.00
#
_symmetry.space_group_name_H-M   'P 1'
#
loop_
_entity.id
_entity.type
_entity.pdbx_description
1 polymer ?
#
loop_
_entity_poly.entity_id
_entity_poly.type
_entity_poly.pdbx_seq_one_letter_code
_entity_poly.pdbx_strand_id
1 'polypeptide(L)'
;MYSIERAMGVYKQYVRNRARPEGSIAEAYIINEALTFCSMYLRGVETRFNRSDRNNDEVGSHPHRQLSVFQCVGHPIGKKDIVILQPSDRLKVEWYVMNNCTEIQKYLDEHMRELEAKGITNLERQQEVEFPSWFKTRV
;
A
#
# COMPACT_ATOMS: atom_id res chain seq x y z
N MET A 1 -13.00 1.03 -20.97
CA MET A 1 -14.41 1.02 -21.38
C MET A 1 -14.90 2.45 -21.52
N TYR A 2 -15.58 2.78 -22.62
CA TYR A 2 -15.90 4.16 -22.99
C TYR A 2 -17.04 4.75 -22.15
N SER A 3 -17.16 6.08 -22.09
CA SER A 3 -18.13 6.76 -21.22
C SER A 3 -19.59 6.43 -21.56
N ILE A 4 -19.92 6.28 -22.84
CA ILE A 4 -21.28 5.93 -23.31
C ILE A 4 -21.63 4.50 -22.88
N GLU A 5 -20.71 3.56 -23.04
CA GLU A 5 -20.94 2.16 -22.67
C GLU A 5 -21.18 1.99 -21.16
N ARG A 6 -20.45 2.76 -20.34
CA ARG A 6 -20.67 2.78 -18.89
C ARG A 6 -22.06 3.32 -18.53
N ALA A 7 -22.49 4.41 -19.16
CA ALA A 7 -23.82 4.97 -18.93
C ALA A 7 -24.93 3.97 -19.33
N MET A 8 -24.80 3.32 -20.49
CA MET A 8 -25.73 2.28 -20.94
C MET A 8 -25.76 1.08 -19.98
N GLY A 9 -24.61 0.70 -19.41
CA GLY A 9 -24.53 -0.32 -18.36
C GLY A 9 -25.35 0.03 -17.12
N VAL A 10 -25.32 1.30 -16.69
CA VAL A 10 -26.13 1.80 -15.56
C VAL A 10 -27.61 1.80 -15.91
N TYR A 11 -28.01 2.34 -17.06
CA TYR A 11 -29.42 2.36 -17.46
C TYR A 11 -30.01 0.96 -17.64
N LYS A 12 -29.22 0.00 -18.10
CA LYS A 12 -29.65 -1.41 -18.16
C LYS A 12 -30.00 -1.97 -16.78
N GLN A 13 -29.30 -1.54 -15.72
CA GLN A 13 -29.61 -1.94 -14.35
C GLN A 13 -30.91 -1.30 -13.81
N TYR A 14 -31.36 -0.20 -14.41
CA TYR A 14 -32.60 0.48 -14.03
C TYR A 14 -33.87 -0.16 -14.61
N VAL A 15 -33.75 -1.04 -15.61
CA VAL A 15 -34.89 -1.75 -16.21
C VAL A 15 -35.39 -2.87 -15.26
N ARG A 16 -36.27 -2.51 -14.33
CA ARG A 16 -37.01 -3.44 -13.46
C ARG A 16 -38.23 -4.01 -14.17
N ASN A 17 -38.94 -3.18 -14.95
CA ASN A 17 -40.07 -3.62 -15.78
C ASN A 17 -39.65 -3.73 -17.25
N ARG A 18 -39.44 -4.96 -17.73
CA ARG A 18 -39.04 -5.21 -19.13
C ARG A 18 -40.16 -4.96 -20.14
N ALA A 19 -41.42 -4.92 -19.72
CA ALA A 19 -42.54 -4.60 -20.60
C ALA A 19 -42.63 -3.08 -20.90
N ARG A 20 -42.00 -2.23 -20.08
CA ARG A 20 -41.94 -0.77 -20.24
C ARG A 20 -40.56 -0.23 -19.86
N PRO A 21 -39.54 -0.48 -20.70
CA PRO A 21 -38.16 -0.20 -20.34
C PRO A 21 -37.85 1.29 -20.19
N GLU A 22 -38.37 2.17 -21.06
CA GLU A 22 -38.08 3.62 -20.92
C GLU A 22 -38.69 4.19 -19.64
N GLY A 23 -39.93 3.81 -19.33
CA GLY A 23 -40.61 4.23 -18.10
C GLY A 23 -39.88 3.75 -16.85
N SER A 24 -39.42 2.49 -16.85
CA SER A 24 -38.64 1.93 -15.75
C SER A 24 -37.30 2.65 -15.55
N ILE A 25 -36.63 3.05 -16.64
CA ILE A 25 -35.38 3.81 -16.57
C ILE A 25 -35.64 5.21 -16.01
N ALA A 26 -36.66 5.91 -16.53
CA ALA A 26 -36.99 7.27 -16.10
C ALA A 26 -37.37 7.32 -14.60
N GLU A 27 -38.21 6.39 -14.14
CA GLU A 27 -38.59 6.29 -12.73
C GLU A 27 -37.38 6.07 -11.82
N ALA A 28 -36.54 5.08 -12.15
CA ALA A 28 -35.34 4.77 -11.37
C ALA A 28 -34.33 5.94 -11.37
N TYR A 29 -34.22 6.67 -12.48
CA TYR A 29 -33.36 7.84 -12.58
C TYR A 29 -33.80 8.95 -11.62
N ILE A 30 -35.10 9.30 -11.62
CA ILE A 30 -35.68 10.30 -10.71
C ILE A 30 -35.42 9.91 -9.25
N ILE A 31 -35.66 8.64 -8.89
CA ILE A 31 -35.41 8.13 -7.54
C ILE A 31 -33.92 8.26 -7.18
N ASN A 32 -33.02 7.88 -8.08
CA ASN A 32 -31.59 7.94 -7.83
C ASN A 32 -31.08 9.39 -7.67
N GLU A 33 -31.59 10.34 -8.45
CA GLU A 33 -31.28 11.77 -8.28
C GLU A 33 -31.79 12.30 -6.94
N ALA A 34 -33.03 12.00 -6.57
CA ALA A 34 -33.61 12.44 -5.30
C ALA A 34 -32.82 11.89 -4.09
N LEU A 35 -32.47 10.60 -4.12
CA LEU A 35 -31.65 9.98 -3.07
C LEU A 35 -30.23 10.57 -3.04
N THR A 36 -29.64 10.85 -4.20
CA THR A 36 -28.33 11.50 -4.31
C THR A 36 -28.37 12.89 -3.65
N PHE A 37 -29.39 13.69 -3.96
CA PHE A 37 -29.58 15.01 -3.35
C PHE A 37 -29.74 14.90 -1.82
N CYS A 38 -30.63 14.04 -1.33
CA CYS A 38 -30.81 13.83 0.11
C CYS A 38 -29.51 13.39 0.80
N SER A 39 -28.72 12.54 0.15
CA SER A 39 -27.46 12.01 0.71
C SER A 39 -26.43 13.11 1.01
N MET A 40 -26.46 14.24 0.29
CA MET A 40 -25.54 15.37 0.53
C MET A 40 -25.79 16.06 1.87
N TYR A 41 -26.98 15.90 2.45
CA TYR A 41 -27.36 16.55 3.71
C TYR A 41 -27.37 15.59 4.91
N LEU A 42 -27.20 14.29 4.69
CA LEU A 42 -27.11 13.29 5.76
C LEU A 42 -25.68 13.26 6.31
N ARG A 43 -25.49 13.76 7.54
CA ARG A 43 -24.19 13.71 8.24
C ARG A 43 -24.00 12.37 8.95
N GLY A 44 -22.78 11.85 8.92
CA GLY A 44 -22.40 10.62 9.64
C GLY A 44 -22.91 9.32 9.01
N VAL A 45 -23.49 9.38 7.81
CA VAL A 45 -23.92 8.20 7.04
C VAL A 45 -22.96 7.99 5.88
N GLU A 46 -22.52 6.76 5.67
CA GLU A 46 -21.72 6.40 4.50
C GLU A 46 -22.59 6.46 3.23
N THR A 47 -22.14 7.21 2.22
CA THR A 47 -22.77 7.43 0.93
C THR A 47 -21.81 7.06 -0.18
N ARG A 48 -22.32 6.94 -1.41
CA ARG A 48 -21.47 6.69 -2.59
C ARG A 48 -20.38 7.75 -2.80
N PHE A 49 -20.55 8.95 -2.26
CA PHE A 49 -19.65 10.09 -2.47
C PHE A 49 -18.63 10.29 -1.35
N ASN A 50 -18.94 9.85 -0.12
CA ASN A 50 -18.03 10.01 1.02
C ASN A 50 -17.30 8.72 1.40
N ARG A 51 -17.75 7.56 0.92
CA ARG A 51 -17.07 6.29 1.18
C ARG A 51 -15.66 6.32 0.60
N SER A 52 -14.72 5.74 1.33
CA SER A 52 -13.36 5.54 0.84
C SER A 52 -13.37 4.71 -0.44
N ASP A 53 -12.39 4.94 -1.32
CA ASP A 53 -12.24 4.12 -2.50
C ASP A 53 -12.01 2.65 -2.12
N ARG A 54 -12.33 1.73 -3.03
CA ARG A 54 -12.13 0.29 -2.81
C ARG A 54 -10.66 -0.06 -2.58
N ASN A 55 -9.76 0.74 -3.15
CA ASN A 55 -8.32 0.63 -2.96
C ASN A 55 -7.83 1.82 -2.14
N ASN A 56 -8.38 2.02 -0.95
CA ASN A 56 -7.88 3.04 -0.05
C ASN A 56 -6.68 2.48 0.73
N ASP A 57 -5.47 2.76 0.27
CA ASP A 57 -4.22 2.47 0.99
C ASP A 57 -3.98 3.48 2.13
N GLU A 58 -5.05 4.05 2.71
CA GLU A 58 -4.98 5.13 3.69
C GLU A 58 -4.05 4.76 4.84
N VAL A 59 -3.00 5.57 4.97
CA VAL A 59 -1.83 5.42 5.85
C VAL A 59 -2.22 5.29 7.34
N GLY A 60 -3.44 5.71 7.72
CA GLY A 60 -3.92 5.74 9.10
C GLY A 60 -4.36 4.40 9.70
N SER A 61 -4.56 3.35 8.90
CA SER A 61 -4.98 2.04 9.41
C SER A 61 -3.82 1.05 9.58
N HIS A 62 -2.59 1.45 9.27
CA HIS A 62 -1.43 0.58 9.46
C HIS A 62 -0.96 0.70 10.91
N PRO A 63 -0.73 -0.42 11.62
CA PRO A 63 -0.15 -0.35 12.95
C PRO A 63 1.14 0.45 12.84
N HIS A 64 1.34 1.43 13.73
CA HIS A 64 2.57 2.22 13.75
C HIS A 64 3.78 1.29 13.90
N ARG A 65 4.40 0.95 12.77
CA ARG A 65 5.60 0.14 12.75
C ARG A 65 6.76 1.04 13.14
N GLN A 66 7.52 0.60 14.14
CA GLN A 66 8.57 1.41 14.75
C GLN A 66 9.73 1.72 13.80
N LEU A 67 9.99 0.86 12.81
CA LEU A 67 11.10 1.01 11.87
C LEU A 67 10.60 1.41 10.48
N SER A 68 11.29 2.36 9.85
CA SER A 68 10.95 2.91 8.53
C SER A 68 10.87 1.83 7.45
N VAL A 69 11.77 0.86 7.47
CA VAL A 69 11.85 -0.23 6.47
C VAL A 69 10.59 -1.10 6.45
N PHE A 70 9.81 -1.11 7.53
CA PHE A 70 8.55 -1.83 7.60
C PHE A 70 7.33 -0.95 7.35
N GLN A 71 7.49 0.35 7.09
CA GLN A 71 6.40 1.24 6.70
C GLN A 71 5.99 0.97 5.24
N CYS A 72 5.26 -0.12 5.04
CA CYS A 72 4.72 -0.47 3.73
C CYS A 72 3.48 0.38 3.47
N VAL A 73 3.53 1.27 2.48
CA VAL A 73 2.37 2.04 2.01
C VAL A 73 1.75 1.26 0.85
N GLY A 74 0.88 0.30 1.17
CA GLY A 74 0.18 -0.46 0.15
C GLY A 74 -0.40 -1.77 0.64
N HIS A 75 -1.54 -2.16 0.05
CA HIS A 75 -2.21 -3.42 0.31
C HIS A 75 -1.83 -4.48 -0.74
N PRO A 76 -1.09 -5.56 -0.40
CA PRO A 76 -0.79 -6.61 -1.35
C PRO A 76 -2.07 -7.35 -1.77
N ILE A 77 -2.38 -7.34 -3.07
CA ILE A 77 -3.56 -8.01 -3.62
C ILE A 77 -3.17 -9.39 -4.16
N GLY A 78 -3.90 -10.42 -3.76
CA GLY A 78 -3.77 -11.78 -4.31
C GLY A 78 -3.39 -12.84 -3.27
N LYS A 79 -3.07 -14.04 -3.76
CA LYS A 79 -2.64 -15.16 -2.92
C LYS A 79 -1.20 -14.94 -2.46
N LYS A 80 -0.95 -15.14 -1.16
CA LYS A 80 0.40 -15.16 -0.61
C LYS A 80 1.05 -16.50 -0.89
N ASP A 81 2.24 -16.47 -1.49
CA ASP A 81 3.16 -17.61 -1.51
C ASP A 81 4.23 -17.42 -0.44
N ILE A 82 4.47 -18.45 0.36
CA ILE A 82 5.49 -18.46 1.40
C ILE A 82 6.69 -19.21 0.86
N VAL A 83 7.80 -18.50 0.69
CA VAL A 83 9.08 -19.07 0.27
C VAL A 83 9.99 -19.19 1.48
N ILE A 84 10.59 -20.36 1.65
CA ILE A 84 11.63 -20.58 2.66
C ILE A 84 12.96 -20.09 2.08
N LEU A 85 13.56 -19.09 2.72
CA LEU A 85 14.84 -18.53 2.29
C LEU A 85 15.99 -19.49 2.60
N GLN A 86 16.92 -19.63 1.67
CA GLN A 86 18.19 -20.29 1.92
C GLN A 86 19.06 -19.44 2.86
N PRO A 87 20.03 -20.03 3.58
CA PRO A 87 20.93 -19.27 4.46
C PRO A 87 21.66 -18.13 3.75
N SER A 88 22.05 -18.32 2.48
CA SER A 88 22.68 -17.27 1.65
C SER A 88 21.75 -16.10 1.35
N ASP A 89 20.47 -16.38 1.14
CA ASP A 89 19.47 -15.34 0.83
C ASP A 89 19.07 -14.59 2.10
N ARG A 90 19.08 -15.28 3.24
CA ARG A 90 18.83 -14.68 4.54
C ARG A 90 19.82 -13.55 4.84
N LEU A 91 21.12 -13.75 4.61
CA LEU A 91 22.14 -12.71 4.82
C LEU A 91 21.87 -11.47 3.94
N LYS A 92 21.51 -11.68 2.68
CA LYS A 92 21.17 -10.58 1.76
C LYS A 92 19.93 -9.83 2.21
N VAL A 93 18.92 -10.53 2.70
CA VAL A 93 17.69 -9.92 3.23
C VAL A 93 17.97 -9.13 4.50
N GLU A 94 18.78 -9.68 5.42
CA GLU A 94 19.20 -8.98 6.64
C GLU A 94 19.95 -7.68 6.30
N TRP A 95 20.91 -7.73 5.37
CA TRP A 95 21.59 -6.54 4.86
C TRP A 95 20.63 -5.54 4.23
N TYR A 96 19.73 -6.00 3.35
CA TYR A 96 18.74 -5.13 2.70
C TYR A 96 17.88 -4.40 3.74
N VAL A 97 17.42 -5.10 4.78
CA VAL A 97 16.63 -4.52 5.86
C VAL A 97 17.44 -3.45 6.59
N MET A 98 18.69 -3.73 6.94
CA MET A 98 19.56 -2.78 7.66
C MET A 98 19.91 -1.55 6.83
N ASN A 99 20.28 -1.75 5.56
CA ASN A 99 20.72 -0.70 4.65
C ASN A 99 19.60 0.26 4.23
N ASN A 100 18.34 -0.19 4.24
CA ASN A 100 17.17 0.65 3.92
C ASN A 100 16.47 1.22 5.17
N CYS A 101 16.98 0.93 6.37
CA CYS A 101 16.41 1.41 7.62
C CYS A 101 17.04 2.74 8.02
N THR A 102 16.25 3.80 8.05
CA THR A 102 16.74 5.17 8.28
C THR A 102 17.33 5.35 9.69
N GLU A 103 16.80 4.61 10.65
CA GLU A 103 17.19 4.60 12.05
C GLU A 103 18.57 3.98 12.26
N ILE A 104 18.99 3.10 11.34
CA ILE A 104 20.29 2.41 11.38
C ILE A 104 21.39 3.22 10.66
N GLN A 105 21.03 4.24 9.87
CA GLN A 105 21.98 5.01 9.04
C GLN A 105 23.18 5.53 9.83
N LYS A 106 22.97 6.05 11.03
CA LYS A 106 24.05 6.54 11.91
C LYS A 106 25.13 5.49 12.15
N TYR A 107 24.73 4.23 12.34
CA TYR A 107 25.64 3.13 12.61
C TYR A 107 26.36 2.66 11.34
N LEU A 108 25.69 2.72 10.18
CA LEU A 108 26.32 2.45 8.89
C LEU A 108 27.48 3.44 8.64
N ASP A 109 27.24 4.72 8.87
CA ASP A 109 28.26 5.76 8.71
C ASP A 109 29.43 5.58 9.68
N GLU A 110 29.15 5.15 10.92
CA GLU A 110 30.17 4.87 11.93
C GLU A 110 31.05 3.66 11.54
N HIS A 111 30.44 2.57 11.08
CA HIS A 111 31.18 1.40 10.60
C HIS A 111 32.03 1.73 9.37
N MET A 112 31.51 2.53 8.43
CA MET A 112 32.27 2.99 7.27
C MET A 112 33.55 3.72 7.66
N ARG A 113 33.47 4.65 8.63
CA ARG A 113 34.65 5.36 9.14
C ARG A 113 35.66 4.42 9.78
N GLU A 114 35.22 3.37 10.46
CA GLU A 114 36.12 2.35 11.03
C GLU A 114 36.83 1.53 9.94
N LEU A 115 36.14 1.21 8.83
CA LEU A 115 36.74 0.49 7.70
C LEU A 115 37.73 1.38 6.92
N GLU A 116 37.41 2.66 6.74
CA GLU A 116 38.32 3.65 6.13
C GLU A 116 39.59 3.81 6.96
N ALA A 117 39.47 3.91 8.29
CA ALA A 117 40.61 4.00 9.20
C ALA A 117 41.52 2.75 9.14
N LYS A 118 40.96 1.58 8.82
CA LYS A 118 41.71 0.33 8.62
C LYS A 118 42.36 0.24 7.23
N GLY A 119 42.09 1.19 6.32
CA GLY A 119 42.71 1.26 4.99
C GLY A 119 42.17 0.23 4.00
N ILE A 120 40.90 -0.17 4.11
CA ILE A 120 40.34 -1.26 3.32
C ILE A 120 39.80 -0.74 1.98
N THR A 121 40.16 -1.41 0.88
CA THR A 121 39.88 -0.95 -0.49
C THR A 121 38.43 -1.19 -0.94
N ASN A 122 37.76 -2.24 -0.43
CA ASN A 122 36.40 -2.63 -0.82
C ASN A 122 35.39 -2.36 0.29
N LEU A 123 35.26 -1.09 0.67
CA LEU A 123 34.44 -0.64 1.82
C LEU A 123 33.00 -1.18 1.78
N GLU A 124 32.31 -1.02 0.65
CA GLU A 124 30.89 -1.41 0.52
C GLU A 124 30.66 -2.90 0.69
N ARG A 125 31.44 -3.73 -0.01
CA ARG A 125 31.33 -5.20 0.10
C ARG A 125 31.67 -5.69 1.50
N GLN A 126 32.66 -5.07 2.12
CA GLN A 126 33.07 -5.49 3.44
C GLN A 126 32.08 -5.02 4.50
N GLN A 127 31.50 -3.83 4.33
CA GLN A 127 30.40 -3.37 5.15
C GLN A 127 29.20 -4.31 5.05
N GLU A 128 28.78 -4.71 3.85
CA GLU A 128 27.65 -5.66 3.67
C GLU A 128 27.84 -6.96 4.46
N VAL A 129 29.07 -7.49 4.51
CA VAL A 129 29.38 -8.77 5.18
C VAL A 129 29.58 -8.62 6.69
N GLU A 130 30.32 -7.59 7.12
CA GLU A 130 30.73 -7.44 8.53
C GLU A 130 29.71 -6.68 9.37
N PHE A 131 28.96 -5.76 8.75
CA PHE A 131 28.05 -4.86 9.46
C PHE A 131 27.01 -5.58 10.32
N PRO A 132 26.30 -6.63 9.87
CA PRO A 132 25.31 -7.30 10.71
C PRO A 132 25.92 -7.88 12.00
N SER A 133 27.13 -8.42 11.92
CA SER A 133 27.84 -8.98 13.08
C SER A 133 28.39 -7.89 13.99
N TRP A 134 28.95 -6.83 13.39
CA TRP A 134 29.44 -5.65 14.11
C TRP A 134 28.31 -4.95 14.87
N PHE A 135 27.17 -4.75 14.22
CA PHE A 135 26.01 -4.05 14.77
C PHE A 135 25.43 -4.80 15.97
N LYS A 136 25.33 -6.13 15.89
CA LYS A 136 24.89 -7.00 17.00
C LYS A 136 25.77 -6.90 18.25
N THR A 137 27.03 -6.52 18.10
CA THR A 137 27.95 -6.37 19.25
C THR A 137 27.85 -4.97 19.87
N ARG A 138 27.35 -3.98 19.13
CA ARG A 138 27.38 -2.55 19.50
C ARG A 138 26.07 -2.07 20.14
N VAL A 139 24.96 -2.74 19.84
CA VAL A 139 23.60 -2.51 20.39
C VAL A 139 23.19 -3.70 21.23
#